data_AF-A0A0J6VN76-F1
#
_entry.id   AF-A0A0J6VN76-F1
#
_cell.length_a   1.000
_cell.length_b   1.000
_cell.length_c   1.000
_cell.angle_alpha   90.00
_cell.angle_beta   90.00
_cell.angle_gamma   90.00
#
_symmetry.space_group_name_H-M   'P 1'
#
loop_
_entity.id
_entity.type
_entity.pdbx_description
1 polymer ?
#
loop_
_entity_poly.entity_id
_entity_poly.type
_entity_poly.pdbx_seq_one_letter_code
_entity_poly.pdbx_strand_id
1 'polypeptide(L)'
;MAAYGEGWLAVVIGAALLLVLLVAIVAAALRARRRRHDATAVARCWGLIAEALVVRQRVSGQIDAATYQARMNDLVAGGRR
;
A
#
# COMPACT_ATOMS: atom_id res chain seq x y z
N MET A 1 33.83 -45.49 9.67
CA MET A 1 32.95 -44.69 8.80
C MET A 1 31.61 -44.44 9.48
N ALA A 2 31.60 -43.68 10.59
CA ALA A 2 30.37 -43.32 11.28
C ALA A 2 30.64 -42.08 12.15
N ALA A 3 30.46 -40.89 11.57
CA ALA A 3 30.47 -39.61 12.30
C ALA A 3 29.48 -38.61 11.68
N TYR A 4 28.41 -39.11 11.05
CA TYR A 4 27.34 -38.29 10.47
C TYR A 4 26.11 -38.18 11.38
N GLY A 5 26.12 -38.82 12.57
CA GLY A 5 24.94 -39.03 13.41
C GLY A 5 24.55 -37.90 14.36
N GLU A 6 25.47 -36.99 14.71
CA GLU A 6 25.22 -35.95 15.73
C GLU A 6 25.16 -34.51 15.16
N GLY A 7 25.94 -34.21 14.12
CA GLY A 7 26.02 -32.87 13.52
C GLY A 7 24.88 -32.52 12.55
N TRP A 8 24.20 -33.51 11.97
CA TRP A 8 23.14 -33.27 10.99
C TRP A 8 21.93 -32.56 11.61
N LEU A 9 21.63 -32.82 12.89
CA LEU A 9 20.58 -32.11 13.62
C LEU A 9 20.89 -30.62 13.74
N ALA A 10 22.12 -30.26 14.05
CA ALA A 10 22.53 -28.85 14.12
C ALA A 10 22.39 -28.15 12.76
N VAL A 11 22.72 -28.83 11.67
CA VAL A 11 22.53 -28.32 10.31
C VAL A 11 21.05 -28.14 9.97
N VAL A 12 20.21 -29.13 10.28
CA VAL A 12 18.76 -29.07 10.04
C VAL A 12 18.13 -27.95 10.87
N ILE A 13 18.50 -27.83 12.15
CA ILE A 13 18.02 -26.78 13.04
C ILE A 13 18.45 -25.41 12.51
N GLY A 14 19.70 -25.25 12.11
CA GLY A 14 20.21 -24.01 11.52
C GLY A 14 19.47 -23.65 10.23
N ALA A 15 19.27 -24.61 9.33
CA ALA A 15 18.54 -24.41 8.09
C ALA A 15 17.06 -24.05 8.35
N ALA A 16 16.41 -24.71 9.31
CA ALA A 16 15.03 -24.41 9.68
C ALA A 16 14.90 -23.01 10.28
N LEU A 17 15.79 -22.61 11.20
CA LEU A 17 15.82 -21.28 11.77
C LEU A 17 16.06 -20.20 10.71
N LEU A 18 17.00 -20.46 9.79
CA LEU A 18 17.26 -19.57 8.67
C LEU A 18 16.03 -19.42 7.77
N LEU A 19 15.35 -20.52 7.46
CA LEU A 19 14.16 -20.52 6.62
C LEU A 19 13.01 -19.77 7.30
N VAL A 20 12.79 -19.99 8.59
CA VAL A 20 11.78 -19.25 9.39
C VAL A 20 12.10 -17.76 9.39
N LEU A 21 13.37 -17.39 9.59
CA LEU A 21 13.80 -15.99 9.57
C LEU A 21 13.55 -15.34 8.20
N LEU A 22 13.90 -16.03 7.10
CA LEU A 22 13.64 -15.55 5.74
C LEU A 22 12.14 -15.35 5.49
N VAL A 23 11.30 -16.32 5.87
CA VAL A 23 9.85 -16.21 5.75
C VAL A 23 9.31 -15.04 6.57
N ALA A 24 9.81 -14.83 7.79
CA ALA A 24 9.40 -13.71 8.63
C ALA A 24 9.76 -12.36 8.00
N ILE A 25 10.96 -12.23 7.46
CA ILE A 25 11.43 -11.01 6.77
C ILE A 25 10.56 -10.74 5.53
N VAL A 26 10.32 -11.75 4.70
CA VAL A 26 9.48 -11.62 3.49
C VAL A 26 8.05 -11.27 3.89
N ALA A 27 7.47 -11.91 4.90
CA ALA A 27 6.13 -11.61 5.38
C ALA A 27 6.03 -10.18 5.90
N ALA A 28 7.02 -9.71 6.65
CA ALA A 28 7.07 -8.32 7.13
C ALA A 28 7.17 -7.33 5.97
N ALA A 29 8.04 -7.60 4.98
CA ALA A 29 8.18 -6.77 3.78
C ALA A 29 6.90 -6.73 2.94
N LEU A 30 6.24 -7.88 2.75
CA LEU A 30 4.97 -7.96 2.03
C LEU A 30 3.85 -7.23 2.79
N ARG A 31 3.78 -7.36 4.12
CA ARG A 31 2.80 -6.60 4.93
C ARG A 31 3.06 -5.10 4.84
N ALA A 32 4.31 -4.66 4.90
CA ALA A 32 4.66 -3.25 4.73
C ALA A 32 4.29 -2.73 3.33
N ARG A 33 4.57 -3.52 2.28
CA ARG A 33 4.16 -3.20 0.91
C ARG A 33 2.64 -3.16 0.75
N ARG A 34 1.91 -4.14 1.29
CA ARG A 34 0.43 -4.17 1.27
C ARG A 34 -0.16 -2.94 1.96
N ARG A 35 0.32 -2.59 3.16
CA ARG A 35 -0.13 -1.37 3.86
C ARG A 35 0.08 -0.10 3.04
N ARG A 36 1.22 0.01 2.34
CA ARG A 36 1.47 1.14 1.43
C ARG A 36 0.52 1.12 0.24
N HIS A 37 0.29 -0.03 -0.37
CA HIS A 37 -0.68 -0.17 -1.45
C HIS A 37 -2.10 0.20 -1.02
N ASP A 38 -2.57 -0.29 0.12
CA ASP A 38 -3.90 0.04 0.66
C ASP A 38 -4.03 1.54 0.91
N ALA A 39 -3.01 2.18 1.50
CA ALA A 39 -3.00 3.63 1.70
C ALA A 39 -3.08 4.39 0.38
N THR A 40 -2.33 3.98 -0.66
CA THR A 40 -2.40 4.60 -1.98
C THR A 40 -3.74 4.37 -2.68
N ALA A 41 -4.33 3.18 -2.53
CA ALA A 41 -5.63 2.84 -3.11
C ALA A 41 -6.76 3.65 -2.45
N VAL A 42 -6.72 3.77 -1.13
CA VAL A 42 -7.67 4.59 -0.36
C VAL A 42 -7.53 6.06 -0.75
N ALA A 43 -6.32 6.60 -0.81
CA ALA A 43 -6.10 7.99 -1.23
C ALA A 43 -6.64 8.26 -2.65
N ARG A 44 -6.42 7.33 -3.59
CA ARG A 44 -6.96 7.41 -4.95
C ARG A 44 -8.48 7.35 -4.99
N CYS A 45 -9.10 6.49 -4.18
CA CYS A 45 -10.55 6.38 -4.06
C CYS A 45 -11.15 7.68 -3.54
N TRP A 46 -10.59 8.25 -2.48
CA TRP A 46 -11.03 9.55 -1.95
C TRP A 46 -10.89 10.68 -2.97
N GLY A 47 -9.81 10.70 -3.75
CA GLY A 47 -9.64 11.65 -4.86
C GLY A 47 -10.77 11.56 -5.90
N LEU A 48 -11.10 10.36 -6.37
CA LEU A 48 -12.18 10.13 -7.33
C LEU A 48 -13.56 10.49 -6.77
N ILE A 49 -13.82 10.19 -5.49
CA ILE A 49 -15.07 10.58 -4.82
C ILE A 49 -15.17 12.10 -4.75
N ALA A 50 -14.10 12.79 -4.35
CA ALA A 50 -14.07 14.25 -4.27
C ALA A 50 -14.30 14.89 -5.65
N GLU A 51 -13.65 14.36 -6.70
CA GLU A 51 -13.86 14.78 -8.08
C GLU A 51 -15.33 14.62 -8.50
N ALA A 52 -15.92 13.44 -8.27
CA ALA A 52 -17.31 13.15 -8.58
C ALA A 52 -18.29 14.09 -7.84
N LEU A 53 -18.02 14.42 -6.58
CA LEU A 53 -18.83 15.36 -5.80
C LEU A 53 -18.76 16.78 -6.37
N VAL A 54 -17.57 17.26 -6.74
CA VAL A 54 -17.38 18.60 -7.32
C VAL A 54 -18.08 18.70 -8.69
N VAL A 55 -17.96 17.67 -9.54
CA VAL A 55 -18.69 17.59 -10.83
C VAL A 55 -20.20 17.58 -10.58
N ARG A 56 -20.69 16.79 -9.63
CA ARG A 56 -22.12 16.73 -9.29
C ARG A 56 -22.65 18.10 -8.83
N GLN A 57 -21.91 18.81 -7.99
CA GLN A 57 -22.29 20.16 -7.54
C GLN A 57 -22.41 21.12 -8.72
N ARG A 58 -21.46 21.06 -9.67
CA ARG A 58 -21.49 21.90 -10.88
C ARG A 58 -22.70 21.57 -11.76
N VAL A 59 -22.99 20.29 -12.00
CA VAL A 59 -24.15 19.84 -12.79
C VAL A 59 -25.47 20.25 -12.13
N SER A 60 -25.56 20.19 -10.80
CA SER A 60 -26.74 20.66 -10.05
C SER A 60 -26.88 22.18 -9.96
N GLY A 61 -25.92 22.95 -10.52
CA GLY A 61 -25.91 24.42 -10.45
C GLY A 61 -25.56 24.98 -9.07
N GLN A 62 -25.09 24.15 -8.13
CA GLN A 62 -24.73 24.57 -6.78
C GLN A 62 -23.43 25.38 -6.74
N ILE A 63 -22.58 25.26 -7.76
CA ILE A 63 -21.31 26.01 -7.88
C ILE A 63 -21.14 26.55 -9.29
N ASP A 64 -20.50 27.71 -9.40
CA ASP A 64 -20.13 28.33 -10.69
C ASP A 64 -18.90 27.64 -11.33
N ALA A 65 -18.56 28.05 -12.56
CA ALA A 65 -17.46 27.45 -13.33
C ALA A 65 -16.08 27.75 -12.73
N ALA A 66 -15.89 28.96 -12.18
CA ALA A 66 -14.63 29.36 -11.58
C ALA A 66 -14.40 28.62 -10.26
N THR A 67 -15.45 28.44 -9.44
CA THR A 67 -15.40 27.62 -8.23
C THR A 67 -15.11 26.15 -8.54
N TYR A 68 -15.72 25.59 -9.59
CA TYR A 68 -15.38 24.25 -10.07
C TYR A 68 -13.89 24.13 -10.45
N GLN A 69 -13.37 25.08 -11.23
CA GLN A 69 -12.00 25.05 -11.72
C GLN A 69 -10.98 25.19 -10.59
N ALA A 70 -11.24 26.06 -9.61
CA ALA A 70 -10.39 26.18 -8.42
C ALA A 70 -10.34 24.86 -7.63
N ARG A 71 -11.50 24.26 -7.35
CA ARG A 71 -11.57 22.99 -6.60
C ARG A 71 -10.93 21.81 -7.33
N MET A 72 -11.09 21.74 -8.65
CA MET A 72 -10.45 20.70 -9.45
C MET A 72 -8.92 20.86 -9.47
N ASN A 73 -8.43 22.11 -9.57
CA ASN A 73 -6.99 22.39 -9.47
C ASN A 73 -6.41 22.01 -8.10
N ASP A 74 -7.15 22.25 -7.02
CA ASP A 74 -6.74 21.85 -5.66
C ASP A 74 -6.67 20.33 -5.51
N LEU A 75 -7.62 19.58 -6.08
CA LEU A 75 -7.59 18.11 -6.08
C LEU A 75 -6.37 17.56 -6.84
N VAL A 76 -6.07 18.13 -8.01
CA VAL A 76 -4.90 17.76 -8.82
C VAL A 76 -3.59 18.17 -8.14
N ALA A 77 -3.56 19.28 -7.40
CA ALA A 77 -2.41 19.71 -6.63
C ALA A 77 -2.22 18.88 -5.34
N GLY A 78 -3.32 18.48 -4.69
CA GLY A 78 -3.34 17.65 -3.49
C GLY A 78 -2.94 16.21 -3.75
N GLY A 79 -3.26 15.66 -4.92
CA GLY A 79 -2.83 14.31 -5.34
C GLY A 79 -1.35 14.20 -5.79
N ARG A 80 -0.64 15.33 -5.87
CA ARG A 80 0.79 15.41 -6.27
C ARG A 80 1.77 15.53 -5.10
N ARG A 81 1.30 15.44 -3.85
CA ARG A 81 2.11 15.41 -2.63
C ARG A 81 2.17 14.00 -2.05
#